data_AF-A4NWH0-F1
#
_entry.id   AF-A4NWH0-F1
#
_cell.length_a   1.000
_cell.length_b   1.000
_cell.length_c   1.000
_cell.angle_alpha   90.00
_cell.angle_beta   90.00
_cell.angle_gamma   90.00
#
_symmetry.space_group_name_H-M   'P 1'
#
loop_
_entity.id
_entity.type
_entity.pdbx_description
1 polymer ?
#
loop_
_entity_poly.entity_id
_entity_poly.type
_entity_poly.pdbx_seq_one_letter_code
_entity_poly.pdbx_strand_id
1 'polypeptide(L)'
;MTEQYYKIALLFNANKVYDRQVVEGIGQYIQASQCMWDIFVEDEFIYHTDTINQLSIDGIIADFDDPKTVELLQHTLIPTIAVGGSYKQADFYPHFPYVATDNMALVEMALSHLQEKGLSQFAFYGLQVNTHKHWSIERRDAFVELMEKNHYPIYLYEGV
;
A
#
# COMPACT_ATOMS: atom_id res chain seq x y z
N MET A 1 -10.60 -36.75 7.27
CA MET A 1 -10.80 -35.44 6.63
C MET A 1 -9.41 -34.89 6.38
N THR A 2 -9.01 -34.73 5.13
CA THR A 2 -7.72 -34.11 4.78
C THR A 2 -7.78 -32.64 5.18
N GLU A 3 -6.86 -32.17 6.01
CA GLU A 3 -6.69 -30.74 6.27
C GLU A 3 -6.41 -30.06 4.92
N GLN A 4 -7.29 -29.14 4.54
CA GLN A 4 -7.17 -28.42 3.28
C GLN A 4 -6.26 -27.21 3.51
N TYR A 5 -5.06 -27.27 2.94
CA TYR A 5 -4.14 -26.15 2.88
C TYR A 5 -4.59 -25.22 1.75
N TYR A 6 -4.62 -23.91 2.03
CA TYR A 6 -4.86 -22.89 1.02
C TYR A 6 -3.54 -22.25 0.61
N LYS A 7 -3.28 -22.19 -0.69
CA LYS A 7 -2.08 -21.55 -1.24
C LYS A 7 -2.35 -20.06 -1.43
N ILE A 8 -1.62 -19.24 -0.69
CA ILE A 8 -1.78 -17.78 -0.74
C ILE A 8 -0.51 -17.15 -1.31
N ALA A 9 -0.67 -16.40 -2.41
CA ALA A 9 0.42 -15.65 -3.00
C ALA A 9 0.50 -14.23 -2.41
N LEU A 10 1.69 -13.84 -1.98
CA LEU A 10 2.02 -12.51 -1.49
C LEU A 10 2.84 -11.77 -2.55
N LEU A 11 2.24 -10.77 -3.19
CA LEU A 11 2.90 -9.96 -4.22
C LEU A 11 3.36 -8.63 -3.62
N PHE A 12 4.54 -8.68 -2.99
CA PHE A 12 5.16 -7.55 -2.29
C PHE A 12 6.66 -7.47 -2.63
N ASN A 13 7.24 -6.28 -2.60
CA ASN A 13 8.66 -6.09 -2.84
C ASN A 13 9.46 -6.18 -1.53
N ALA A 14 10.11 -7.32 -1.30
CA ALA A 14 10.92 -7.55 -0.09
C ALA A 14 12.05 -6.54 0.13
N ASN A 15 12.44 -5.74 -0.88
CA ASN A 15 13.43 -4.68 -0.72
C ASN A 15 12.87 -3.42 -0.02
N LYS A 16 11.54 -3.20 -0.03
CA LYS A 16 10.89 -2.07 0.66
C LYS A 16 10.63 -2.42 2.13
N VAL A 17 11.01 -1.53 3.05
CA VAL A 17 10.75 -1.71 4.50
C VAL A 17 9.26 -1.82 4.80
N TYR A 18 8.43 -1.00 4.13
CA TYR A 18 6.98 -1.00 4.27
C TYR A 18 6.39 -2.39 3.96
N ASP A 19 6.69 -2.93 2.78
CA ASP A 19 6.23 -4.24 2.32
C ASP A 19 6.63 -5.36 3.29
N ARG A 20 7.86 -5.33 3.83
CA ARG A 20 8.29 -6.32 4.83
C ARG A 20 7.46 -6.27 6.11
N GLN A 21 7.04 -5.09 6.57
CA GLN A 21 6.17 -4.97 7.74
C GLN A 21 4.76 -5.49 7.47
N VAL A 22 4.24 -5.30 6.25
CA VAL A 22 2.96 -5.87 5.84
C VAL A 22 3.03 -7.41 5.86
N VAL A 23 4.07 -7.99 5.26
CA VAL A 23 4.30 -9.45 5.24
C VAL A 23 4.47 -9.99 6.66
N GLU A 24 5.18 -9.27 7.54
CA GLU A 24 5.30 -9.62 8.95
C GLU A 24 3.92 -9.67 9.66
N GLY A 25 3.06 -8.68 9.43
CA GLY A 25 1.70 -8.65 9.97
C GLY A 25 0.84 -9.83 9.49
N ILE A 26 0.97 -10.22 8.22
CA ILE A 26 0.34 -11.43 7.68
C ILE A 26 0.87 -12.68 8.40
N GLY A 27 2.19 -12.76 8.62
CA GLY A 27 2.80 -13.84 9.40
C GLY A 27 2.28 -13.93 10.84
N GLN A 28 2.11 -12.79 11.51
CA GLN A 28 1.51 -12.72 12.84
C GLN A 28 0.07 -13.24 12.85
N TYR A 29 -0.73 -12.92 11.83
CA TYR A 29 -2.09 -13.43 11.71
C TYR A 29 -2.12 -14.95 11.54
N ILE A 30 -1.25 -15.51 10.70
CA ILE A 30 -1.15 -16.97 10.49
C ILE A 30 -0.79 -17.67 11.80
N GLN A 31 0.20 -17.14 12.53
CA GLN A 31 0.61 -17.66 13.83
C GLN A 31 -0.51 -17.58 14.87
N ALA A 32 -1.26 -16.48 14.93
CA ALA A 32 -2.31 -16.28 15.92
C ALA A 32 -3.58 -17.10 15.62
N SER A 33 -3.94 -17.21 14.35
CA SER A 33 -5.16 -17.91 13.91
C SER A 33 -4.98 -19.42 13.75
N GLN A 34 -3.74 -19.91 13.67
CA GLN A 34 -3.41 -21.30 13.36
C GLN A 34 -4.08 -21.77 12.06
N CYS A 35 -4.22 -20.87 11.08
CA CYS A 35 -4.76 -21.22 9.78
C CYS A 35 -3.74 -22.03 8.96
N MET A 36 -4.25 -22.91 8.10
CA MET A 36 -3.44 -23.81 7.27
C MET A 36 -3.19 -23.16 5.91
N TRP A 37 -2.31 -22.18 5.86
CA TRP A 37 -1.95 -21.46 4.64
C TRP A 37 -0.51 -21.76 4.21
N ASP A 38 -0.35 -22.16 2.95
CA ASP A 38 0.96 -22.27 2.30
C ASP A 38 1.26 -20.93 1.61
N ILE A 39 2.24 -20.20 2.13
CA ILE A 39 2.58 -18.85 1.67
C ILE A 39 3.65 -18.90 0.58
N PHE A 40 3.36 -18.26 -0.54
CA PHE A 40 4.29 -18.03 -1.64
C PHE A 40 4.66 -16.55 -1.68
N VAL A 41 5.95 -16.25 -1.53
CA VAL A 41 6.49 -14.90 -1.69
C VAL A 41 7.33 -14.91 -2.96
N GLU A 42 6.91 -14.16 -3.98
CA GLU A 42 7.60 -14.11 -5.26
C GLU A 42 8.70 -13.04 -5.21
N ASP A 43 9.97 -13.45 -5.25
CA ASP A 43 11.13 -12.54 -5.21
C ASP A 43 11.54 -11.99 -6.60
N GLU A 44 11.14 -12.66 -7.69
CA GLU A 44 11.48 -12.25 -9.06
C GLU A 44 10.24 -11.75 -9.83
N PHE A 45 10.23 -10.44 -10.11
CA PHE A 45 9.19 -9.72 -10.86
C PHE A 45 9.17 -10.08 -12.37
N ILE A 46 9.14 -11.36 -12.73
CA ILE A 46 8.83 -11.83 -14.08
C ILE A 46 7.42 -12.42 -14.03
N TYR A 47 6.44 -11.53 -13.88
CA TYR A 47 5.02 -11.89 -13.93
C TYR A 47 4.66 -12.29 -15.35
N HIS A 48 4.76 -13.57 -15.67
CA HIS A 48 3.90 -14.14 -16.69
C HIS A 48 2.59 -14.48 -16.01
N THR A 49 1.50 -13.86 -16.47
CA THR A 49 0.12 -14.16 -16.05
C THR A 49 -0.17 -15.67 -16.13
N ASP A 50 0.52 -16.36 -17.04
CA ASP A 50 0.52 -17.81 -17.21
C ASP A 50 1.03 -18.56 -15.95
N THR A 51 2.03 -18.04 -15.23
CA THR A 51 2.63 -18.69 -14.05
C THR A 51 1.67 -18.68 -12.86
N ILE A 52 0.98 -17.56 -12.58
CA ILE A 52 0.03 -17.45 -11.46
C ILE A 52 -1.15 -18.41 -11.66
N ASN A 53 -1.67 -18.51 -12.89
CA ASN A 53 -2.74 -19.46 -13.22
C ASN A 53 -2.28 -20.92 -13.15
N GLN A 54 -1.00 -21.20 -13.44
CA GLN A 54 -0.42 -22.54 -13.36
C GLN A 54 -0.14 -22.99 -11.92
N LEU A 55 0.14 -22.06 -11.01
CA LEU A 55 0.50 -22.36 -9.61
C LEU A 55 -0.67 -22.85 -8.73
N SER A 56 -1.91 -22.83 -9.25
CA SER A 56 -3.11 -23.24 -8.51
C SER A 56 -3.23 -22.49 -7.17
N ILE A 57 -3.12 -21.17 -7.22
CA ILE A 57 -3.22 -20.27 -6.05
C ILE A 57 -4.70 -20.10 -5.67
N ASP A 58 -5.00 -20.19 -4.38
CA ASP A 58 -6.36 -20.06 -3.83
C ASP A 58 -6.71 -18.61 -3.44
N GLY A 59 -5.70 -17.79 -3.17
CA GLY A 59 -5.88 -16.38 -2.80
C GLY A 59 -4.62 -15.53 -2.98
N ILE A 60 -4.81 -14.21 -3.13
CA ILE A 60 -3.74 -13.25 -3.37
C ILE A 60 -3.83 -12.10 -2.35
N ILE A 61 -2.70 -11.68 -1.80
CA ILE A 61 -2.57 -10.41 -1.07
C ILE A 61 -1.44 -9.62 -1.72
N ALA A 62 -1.69 -8.39 -2.14
CA ALA A 62 -0.78 -7.70 -3.06
C ALA A 62 -0.66 -6.18 -2.83
N ASP A 63 0.51 -5.63 -3.15
CA ASP A 63 0.82 -4.20 -3.17
C ASP A 63 0.14 -3.51 -4.38
N PHE A 64 -0.91 -2.74 -4.12
CA PHE A 64 -1.64 -1.95 -5.12
C PHE A 64 -1.12 -0.49 -5.22
N ASP A 65 -0.02 -0.15 -4.54
CA ASP A 65 0.76 1.06 -4.83
C ASP A 65 1.69 0.86 -6.04
N ASP A 66 1.88 -0.38 -6.50
CA ASP A 66 2.61 -0.72 -7.73
C ASP A 66 1.65 -0.85 -8.93
N PRO A 67 1.71 0.06 -9.92
CA PRO A 67 0.87 -0.03 -11.12
C PRO A 67 0.99 -1.36 -11.88
N LYS A 68 2.15 -2.02 -11.83
CA LYS A 68 2.35 -3.32 -12.49
C LYS A 68 1.50 -4.41 -11.85
N THR A 69 1.40 -4.41 -10.53
CA THR A 69 0.55 -5.34 -9.78
C THR A 69 -0.92 -5.11 -10.09
N VAL A 70 -1.33 -3.83 -10.17
CA VAL A 70 -2.70 -3.46 -10.56
C VAL A 70 -3.02 -3.99 -11.96
N GLU A 71 -2.15 -3.76 -12.94
CA GLU A 71 -2.32 -4.22 -14.32
C GLU A 71 -2.38 -5.75 -14.41
N LEU A 72 -1.54 -6.45 -13.63
CA LEU A 72 -1.51 -7.92 -13.60
C LEU A 72 -2.79 -8.52 -13.04
N LEU A 73 -3.34 -7.92 -11.97
CA LEU A 73 -4.46 -8.48 -11.21
C LEU A 73 -5.82 -7.91 -11.62
N GLN A 74 -5.90 -6.88 -12.45
CA GLN A 74 -7.16 -6.21 -12.81
C GLN A 74 -8.29 -7.14 -13.30
N HIS A 75 -7.93 -8.30 -13.88
CA HIS A 75 -8.87 -9.27 -14.44
C HIS A 75 -8.74 -10.67 -13.81
N THR A 76 -8.04 -10.79 -12.67
CA THR A 76 -7.93 -12.08 -11.99
C THR A 76 -9.28 -12.52 -11.46
N LEU A 77 -9.55 -13.82 -11.55
CA LEU A 77 -10.71 -14.46 -10.91
C LEU A 77 -10.37 -15.01 -9.51
N ILE A 78 -9.09 -14.96 -9.12
CA ILE A 78 -8.63 -15.45 -7.83
C ILE A 78 -8.99 -14.43 -6.75
N PRO A 79 -9.57 -14.84 -5.60
CA PRO A 79 -9.84 -13.95 -4.49
C PRO A 79 -8.61 -13.13 -4.10
N THR A 80 -8.72 -11.81 -4.15
CA THR A 80 -7.59 -10.89 -3.96
C THR A 80 -7.92 -9.85 -2.90
N ILE A 81 -7.00 -9.63 -1.96
CA ILE A 81 -7.01 -8.52 -1.01
C ILE A 81 -5.90 -7.54 -1.43
N ALA A 82 -6.29 -6.32 -1.75
CA ALA A 82 -5.37 -5.26 -2.12
C ALA A 82 -4.87 -4.50 -0.88
N VAL A 83 -3.60 -4.09 -0.88
CA VAL A 83 -2.98 -3.28 0.19
C VAL A 83 -2.29 -2.08 -0.43
N GLY A 84 -2.42 -0.91 0.18
CA GLY A 84 -1.68 0.29 -0.27
C GLY A 84 -2.10 1.56 0.45
N GLY A 85 -1.89 2.71 -0.19
CA GLY A 85 -2.28 4.03 0.32
C GLY A 85 -3.79 4.30 0.20
N SER A 86 -4.33 5.06 1.16
CA SER A 86 -5.70 5.56 1.05
C SER A 86 -5.84 6.61 -0.05
N TYR A 87 -6.91 6.53 -0.82
CA TYR A 87 -7.36 7.61 -1.72
C TYR A 87 -8.37 8.51 -1.03
N LYS A 88 -8.31 9.81 -1.31
CA LYS A 88 -9.35 10.76 -0.93
C LYS A 88 -10.62 10.57 -1.77
N GLN A 89 -10.47 10.27 -3.05
CA GLN A 89 -11.59 9.98 -3.95
C GLN A 89 -11.96 8.49 -3.89
N ALA A 90 -13.21 8.20 -3.51
CA ALA A 90 -13.71 6.82 -3.38
C ALA A 90 -13.63 6.02 -4.68
N ASP A 91 -13.79 6.66 -5.84
CA ASP A 91 -13.78 5.98 -7.15
C ASP A 91 -12.38 5.49 -7.57
N PHE A 92 -11.32 5.91 -6.88
CA PHE A 92 -9.95 5.46 -7.18
C PHE A 92 -9.58 4.16 -6.48
N TYR A 93 -10.37 3.71 -5.50
CA TYR A 93 -10.16 2.41 -4.90
C TYR A 93 -10.47 1.30 -5.91
N PRO A 94 -9.68 0.22 -5.94
CA PRO A 94 -9.95 -0.91 -6.81
C PRO A 94 -11.22 -1.65 -6.37
N HIS A 95 -11.77 -2.47 -7.26
CA HIS A 95 -12.94 -3.29 -6.97
C HIS A 95 -12.69 -4.42 -5.95
N PHE A 96 -11.43 -4.69 -5.61
CA PHE A 96 -11.04 -5.66 -4.60
C PHE A 96 -11.22 -5.09 -3.18
N PRO A 97 -11.49 -5.94 -2.17
CA PRO A 97 -11.34 -5.53 -0.78
C PRO A 97 -9.95 -4.92 -0.54
N TYR A 98 -9.92 -3.77 0.12
CA TYR A 98 -8.72 -2.94 0.19
C TYR A 98 -8.35 -2.59 1.64
N VAL A 99 -7.10 -2.84 2.01
CA VAL A 99 -6.51 -2.43 3.29
C VAL A 99 -5.63 -1.22 3.04
N ALA A 100 -6.10 -0.04 3.47
CA ALA A 100 -5.43 1.22 3.21
C ALA A 100 -4.62 1.72 4.41
N THR A 101 -3.44 2.25 4.14
CA THR A 101 -2.74 3.14 5.06
C THR A 101 -3.33 4.54 4.94
N ASP A 102 -3.79 5.12 6.05
CA ASP A 102 -4.40 6.45 6.05
C ASP A 102 -3.35 7.55 5.80
N ASN A 103 -3.36 8.07 4.57
CA ASN A 103 -2.43 9.12 4.14
C ASN A 103 -2.68 10.46 4.86
N MET A 104 -3.92 10.80 5.20
CA MET A 104 -4.24 12.02 5.95
C MET A 104 -3.70 11.92 7.38
N ALA A 105 -4.00 10.82 8.07
CA ALA A 105 -3.55 10.60 9.44
C ALA A 105 -2.01 10.58 9.55
N LEU A 106 -1.31 10.02 8.55
CA LEU A 106 0.16 10.05 8.49
C LEU A 106 0.70 11.48 8.47
N VAL A 107 0.15 12.35 7.60
CA VAL A 107 0.61 13.74 7.48
C VAL A 107 0.20 14.56 8.70
N GLU A 108 -1.01 14.37 9.22
CA GLU A 108 -1.47 15.03 10.45
C GLU A 108 -0.60 14.67 11.65
N MET A 109 -0.22 13.40 11.79
CA MET A 109 0.69 12.94 12.84
C MET A 109 2.07 13.58 12.71
N ALA A 110 2.61 13.64 11.50
CA ALA A 110 3.91 14.27 11.25
C ALA A 110 3.88 15.77 11.55
N LEU A 111 2.84 16.48 11.10
CA LEU A 111 2.65 17.90 11.36
C LEU A 111 2.51 18.17 12.87
N SER A 112 1.64 17.42 13.56
CA SER A 112 1.41 17.55 15.00
C SER A 112 2.71 17.37 15.77
N HIS A 113 3.52 16.38 15.40
CA HIS A 113 4.83 16.16 16.01
C HIS A 113 5.76 17.37 15.87
N LEU A 114 5.82 17.99 14.69
CA LEU A 114 6.65 19.17 14.47
C LEU A 114 6.14 20.40 15.24
N GLN A 115 4.82 20.57 15.33
CA GLN A 115 4.18 21.63 16.12
C GLN A 115 4.46 21.47 17.62
N GLU A 116 4.39 20.24 18.15
CA GLU A 116 4.73 19.93 19.55
C GLU A 116 6.20 20.25 19.89
N LYS A 117 7.08 20.28 18.88
CA LYS A 117 8.48 20.72 19.02
C LYS A 117 8.66 22.24 18.89
N GLY A 118 7.58 23.00 18.71
CA GLY A 118 7.58 24.46 18.60
C GLY A 118 7.93 24.99 17.21
N LEU A 119 7.93 24.14 16.18
CA LEU A 119 8.13 24.59 14.80
C LEU A 119 6.85 25.24 14.28
N SER A 120 7.00 26.28 13.46
CA SER A 120 5.89 27.11 12.97
C SER A 120 5.90 27.37 11.47
N GLN A 121 6.90 26.83 10.76
CA GLN A 121 7.06 26.93 9.31
C GLN A 121 7.23 25.51 8.79
N PHE A 122 6.37 25.12 7.84
CA PHE A 122 6.30 23.76 7.34
C PHE A 122 6.41 23.77 5.82
N ALA A 123 7.10 22.77 5.28
CA ALA A 123 7.19 22.55 3.86
C ALA A 123 7.01 21.06 3.58
N PHE A 124 6.43 20.75 2.43
CA PHE A 124 6.32 19.39 1.93
C PHE A 124 7.30 19.16 0.79
N TYR A 125 8.05 18.07 0.86
CA TYR A 125 8.92 17.61 -0.19
C TYR A 125 8.40 16.28 -0.75
N GLY A 126 7.86 16.32 -1.97
CA GLY A 126 7.27 15.18 -2.65
C GLY A 126 8.15 14.59 -3.75
N LEU A 127 7.67 13.51 -4.36
CA LEU A 127 8.26 12.92 -5.57
C LEU A 127 7.64 13.55 -6.83
N GLN A 128 8.43 13.66 -7.91
CA GLN A 128 7.93 14.13 -9.20
C GLN A 128 6.75 13.29 -9.71
N VAL A 129 5.74 14.00 -10.22
CA VAL A 129 4.44 13.50 -10.70
C VAL A 129 4.58 12.46 -11.84
N ASN A 130 5.72 12.43 -12.54
CA ASN A 130 5.99 11.45 -13.59
C ASN A 130 6.14 10.01 -13.07
N THR A 131 6.38 9.84 -11.77
CA THR A 131 6.24 8.53 -11.11
C THR A 131 4.84 8.41 -10.55
N HIS A 132 4.07 7.41 -11.01
CA HIS A 132 2.65 7.18 -10.70
C HIS A 132 2.41 6.72 -9.26
N LYS A 133 3.15 7.25 -8.29
CA LYS A 133 3.00 6.90 -6.87
C LYS A 133 1.91 7.77 -6.26
N HIS A 134 0.67 7.31 -6.40
CA HIS A 134 -0.51 8.04 -5.95
C HIS A 134 -0.42 8.48 -4.48
N TRP A 135 0.16 7.65 -3.58
CA TRP A 135 0.32 7.99 -2.18
C TRP A 135 1.13 9.27 -1.94
N SER A 136 2.05 9.64 -2.84
CA SER A 136 2.82 10.88 -2.73
C SER A 136 1.94 12.10 -3.01
N ILE A 137 0.98 11.96 -3.93
CA ILE A 137 0.00 12.99 -4.29
C ILE A 137 -1.02 13.12 -3.15
N GLU A 138 -1.57 12.00 -2.68
CA GLU A 138 -2.55 11.98 -1.57
C GLU A 138 -1.97 12.64 -0.30
N ARG A 139 -0.70 12.38 0.03
CA ARG A 139 -0.03 13.01 1.17
C ARG A 139 0.26 14.50 0.94
N ARG A 140 0.62 14.90 -0.28
CA ARG A 140 0.78 16.32 -0.63
C ARG A 140 -0.53 17.07 -0.44
N ASP A 141 -1.63 16.49 -0.92
CA ASP A 141 -2.95 17.10 -0.86
C ASP A 141 -3.46 17.17 0.58
N ALA A 142 -3.19 16.13 1.39
CA ALA A 142 -3.41 16.16 2.83
C ALA A 142 -2.61 17.27 3.53
N PHE A 143 -1.34 17.47 3.16
CA PHE A 143 -0.52 18.56 3.69
C PHE A 143 -1.11 19.92 3.37
N VAL A 144 -1.51 20.15 2.12
CA VAL A 144 -2.16 21.40 1.67
C VAL A 144 -3.41 21.68 2.50
N GLU A 145 -4.30 20.69 2.64
CA GLU A 145 -5.54 20.81 3.42
C GLU A 145 -5.26 21.18 4.89
N LEU A 146 -4.25 20.56 5.51
CA LEU A 146 -3.86 20.87 6.88
C LEU A 146 -3.24 22.26 7.04
N MET A 147 -2.47 22.74 6.06
CA MET A 147 -1.91 24.09 6.07
C MET A 147 -3.02 25.14 5.95
N GLU A 148 -3.98 24.93 5.05
CA GLU A 148 -5.16 25.79 4.89
C GLU A 148 -6.00 25.84 6.16
N LYS A 149 -6.35 24.68 6.72
CA LYS A 149 -7.12 24.55 7.97
C LYS A 149 -6.48 25.30 9.14
N ASN A 150 -5.15 25.26 9.22
CA ASN A 150 -4.39 25.88 10.32
C ASN A 150 -3.84 27.28 9.98
N HIS A 151 -4.19 27.83 8.81
CA HIS A 151 -3.76 29.16 8.35
C HIS A 151 -2.23 29.33 8.26
N TYR A 152 -1.52 28.28 7.89
CA TYR A 152 -0.08 28.33 7.60
C TYR A 152 0.18 28.63 6.12
N PRO A 153 1.31 29.28 5.78
CA PRO A 153 1.78 29.36 4.41
C PRO A 153 2.09 27.98 3.83
N ILE A 154 1.82 27.79 2.54
CA ILE A 154 2.02 26.53 1.84
C ILE A 154 3.33 26.59 1.07
N TYR A 155 4.28 25.71 1.41
CA TYR A 155 5.53 25.55 0.67
C TYR A 155 5.65 24.12 0.16
N LEU A 156 5.62 23.94 -1.16
CA LEU A 156 5.73 22.65 -1.83
C LEU A 156 7.01 22.59 -2.65
N TYR A 157 7.73 21.49 -2.51
CA TYR A 157 8.95 21.19 -3.24
C TYR A 157 8.85 19.77 -3.80
N GLU A 158 9.47 19.52 -4.95
CA GLU A 158 9.49 18.21 -5.59
C GLU A 158 10.93 17.77 -5.82
N GLY A 159 11.20 16.49 -5.60
CA GLY A 159 12.49 15.89 -5.93
C GLY A 159 12.69 15.77 -7.44
N VAL A 160 13.90 16.13 -7.88
CA VAL A 160 14.34 16.01 -9.28
C VAL A 160 14.47 14.55 -9.68
#